data_AF-A0AA95NHK0-F1
#
_entry.id   AF-A0AA95NHK0-F1
#
_cell.length_a   1.000
_cell.length_b   1.000
_cell.length_c   1.000
_cell.angle_alpha   90.00
_cell.angle_beta   90.00
_cell.angle_gamma   90.00
#
_symmetry.space_group_name_H-M   'P 1'
#
loop_
_entity.id
_entity.type
_entity.pdbx_description
1 polymer ?
#
loop_
_entity_poly.entity_id
_entity_poly.type
_entity_poly.pdbx_seq_one_letter_code
_entity_poly.pdbx_strand_id
1 'polypeptide(L)'
;MLRHGLIATLLLAGCAAMAQTPPCLIVYGHGRNLGSEAENLAWDRLNLRFNQQVAASLDAAGRRVVPMLLRVGSSDLAATLEAVLGEAQRQGCELVVDTAVFADDANAALVLRLRVHPLLPALGPRAGARLPRVGEAIYTSQRDFDFSPRVLERLKLDQLAQEMTAGYLADTAAKP
;
A
#
# COMPACT_ATOMS: atom_id res chain seq x y z
N MET A 1 29.84 -58.49 35.77
CA MET A 1 28.53 -57.80 35.79
C MET A 1 28.74 -56.37 35.31
N LEU A 2 28.06 -56.00 34.22
CA LEU A 2 28.12 -54.70 33.56
C LEU A 2 27.61 -53.57 34.47
N ARG A 3 28.15 -52.35 34.31
CA ARG A 3 27.36 -51.19 33.85
C ARG A 3 28.22 -49.97 33.52
N HIS A 4 28.26 -49.69 32.23
CA HIS A 4 28.75 -48.46 31.61
C HIS A 4 27.69 -47.37 31.81
N GLY A 5 28.09 -46.17 32.24
CA GLY A 5 27.25 -44.98 32.26
C GLY A 5 27.89 -43.89 31.41
N LEU A 6 27.66 -43.93 30.08
CA LEU A 6 27.98 -42.84 29.17
C LEU A 6 26.87 -41.79 29.27
N ILE A 7 27.21 -40.60 29.76
CA ILE A 7 26.36 -39.41 29.71
C ILE A 7 26.52 -38.82 28.31
N ALA A 8 25.48 -38.97 27.48
CA ALA A 8 25.39 -38.34 26.17
C ALA A 8 24.80 -36.93 26.33
N THR A 9 25.64 -35.91 26.18
CA THR A 9 25.22 -34.51 26.14
C THR A 9 24.71 -34.20 24.72
N LEU A 10 23.39 -34.13 24.52
CA LEU A 10 22.80 -33.62 23.28
C LEU A 10 22.99 -32.11 23.18
N LEU A 11 23.83 -31.68 22.23
CA LEU A 11 23.90 -30.31 21.74
C LEU A 11 22.64 -30.02 20.91
N LEU A 12 21.67 -29.31 21.50
CA LEU A 12 20.58 -28.67 20.79
C LEU A 12 21.16 -27.50 19.97
N ALA A 13 21.49 -27.77 18.71
CA ALA A 13 21.75 -26.73 17.72
C ALA A 13 20.43 -26.00 17.43
N GLY A 14 20.21 -24.88 18.11
CA GLY A 14 19.12 -23.97 17.81
C GLY A 14 19.30 -23.39 16.41
N CYS A 15 18.53 -23.88 15.44
CA CYS A 15 18.27 -23.16 14.21
C CYS A 15 17.58 -21.84 14.58
N ALA A 16 18.33 -20.76 14.70
CA ALA A 16 17.79 -19.42 14.65
C ALA A 16 17.25 -19.23 13.23
N ALA A 17 15.97 -19.54 13.02
CA ALA A 17 15.27 -19.10 11.83
C ALA A 17 15.35 -17.58 11.81
N MET A 18 16.16 -17.02 10.91
CA MET A 18 16.15 -15.59 10.67
C MET A 18 14.75 -15.25 10.17
N ALA A 19 13.90 -14.74 11.07
CA ALA A 19 12.61 -14.21 10.71
C ALA A 19 12.87 -13.07 9.73
N GLN A 20 12.62 -13.31 8.43
CA GLN A 20 12.65 -12.26 7.43
C GLN A 20 11.55 -11.27 7.81
N THR A 21 11.93 -10.04 8.17
CA THR A 21 10.97 -8.97 8.41
C THR A 21 10.08 -8.85 7.17
N PRO A 22 8.75 -8.89 7.32
CA PRO A 22 7.86 -8.75 6.18
C PRO A 22 8.18 -7.48 5.39
N PRO A 23 8.16 -7.52 4.05
CA PRO A 23 8.41 -6.34 3.23
C PRO A 23 7.42 -5.25 3.62
N CYS A 24 7.92 -4.03 3.83
CA CYS A 24 7.04 -2.91 4.16
C CYS A 24 6.45 -2.24 2.94
N LEU A 25 5.18 -1.90 3.07
CA LEU A 25 4.41 -1.10 2.15
C LEU A 25 3.99 0.20 2.83
N ILE A 26 4.31 1.33 2.21
CA ILE A 26 3.58 2.57 2.50
C ILE A 26 2.32 2.58 1.65
N VAL A 27 1.15 2.80 2.26
CA VAL A 27 -0.14 2.80 1.57
C VAL A 27 -0.69 4.21 1.64
N TYR A 28 -0.66 4.94 0.52
CA TYR A 28 -1.13 6.31 0.49
C TYR A 28 -2.43 6.47 -0.27
N GLY A 29 -3.32 7.31 0.27
CA GLY A 29 -4.57 7.72 -0.35
C GLY A 29 -4.48 9.16 -0.85
N HIS A 30 -4.97 9.41 -2.06
CA HIS A 30 -5.15 10.77 -2.58
C HIS A 30 -6.38 10.81 -3.49
N GLY A 31 -7.06 11.95 -3.52
CA GLY A 31 -8.18 12.16 -4.42
C GLY A 31 -7.86 13.26 -5.44
N ARG A 32 -8.54 13.17 -6.59
CA ARG A 32 -8.58 14.22 -7.60
C ARG A 32 -9.95 14.87 -7.54
N ASN A 33 -10.07 16.03 -6.90
CA ASN A 33 -10.95 17.10 -7.36
C ASN A 33 -10.64 18.39 -6.59
N LEU A 34 -10.87 19.55 -7.21
CA LEU A 34 -10.69 20.87 -6.59
C LEU A 34 -11.97 21.70 -6.76
N GLY A 35 -13.11 21.07 -6.47
CA GLY A 35 -14.40 21.75 -6.34
C GLY A 35 -14.48 22.58 -5.05
N SER A 36 -15.69 22.78 -4.55
CA SER A 36 -15.91 23.41 -3.24
C SER A 36 -15.25 22.61 -2.11
N GLU A 37 -14.97 23.26 -0.98
CA GLU A 37 -14.40 22.59 0.20
C GLU A 37 -15.26 21.40 0.67
N ALA A 38 -16.59 21.53 0.62
CA ALA A 38 -17.52 20.48 1.00
C ALA A 38 -17.40 19.24 0.09
N GLU A 39 -17.21 19.44 -1.22
CA GLU A 39 -16.99 18.37 -2.19
C GLU A 39 -15.64 17.69 -1.95
N ASN A 40 -14.58 18.46 -1.72
CA ASN A 40 -13.25 17.93 -1.43
C ASN A 40 -13.25 17.09 -0.14
N LEU A 41 -13.97 17.54 0.90
CA LEU A 41 -14.16 16.77 2.14
C LEU A 41 -14.94 15.47 1.93
N ALA A 42 -15.88 15.42 0.98
CA ALA A 42 -16.58 14.19 0.64
C ALA A 42 -15.65 13.18 -0.05
N TRP A 43 -14.80 13.66 -0.97
CA TRP A 43 -13.77 12.83 -1.60
C TRP A 43 -12.70 12.37 -0.62
N ASP A 44 -12.28 13.22 0.31
CA ASP A 44 -11.38 12.84 1.41
C ASP A 44 -11.95 11.64 2.19
N ARG A 45 -13.24 11.66 2.53
CA ARG A 45 -13.88 10.55 3.27
C ARG A 45 -13.88 9.24 2.48
N LEU A 46 -14.16 9.29 1.17
CA LEU A 46 -14.15 8.09 0.31
C LEU A 46 -12.73 7.53 0.17
N ASN A 47 -11.75 8.39 -0.10
CA ASN A 47 -10.36 7.99 -0.23
C ASN A 47 -9.80 7.45 1.10
N LEU A 48 -10.15 8.09 2.22
CA LEU A 48 -9.81 7.63 3.56
C LEU A 48 -10.29 6.20 3.81
N ARG A 49 -11.59 5.96 3.59
CA ARG A 49 -12.19 4.64 3.82
C ARG A 49 -11.56 3.58 2.94
N PHE A 50 -11.37 3.86 1.65
CA PHE A 50 -10.75 2.93 0.72
C PHE A 50 -9.30 2.61 1.11
N ASN A 51 -8.48 3.64 1.41
CA ASN A 51 -7.10 3.49 1.87
C ASN A 51 -7.00 2.65 3.15
N GLN A 52 -7.82 2.95 4.16
CA GLN A 52 -7.84 2.21 5.43
C GLN A 52 -8.19 0.75 5.23
N GLN A 53 -9.16 0.44 4.37
CA GLN A 53 -9.53 -0.94 4.11
C GLN A 53 -8.43 -1.70 3.36
N VAL A 54 -7.76 -1.08 2.37
CA VAL A 54 -6.60 -1.67 1.70
C VAL A 54 -5.47 -1.94 2.70
N ALA A 55 -5.15 -0.96 3.54
CA ALA A 55 -4.12 -1.09 4.57
C ALA A 55 -4.44 -2.22 5.56
N ALA A 56 -5.68 -2.30 6.04
CA ALA A 56 -6.13 -3.37 6.93
C ALA A 56 -6.07 -4.75 6.28
N SER A 57 -6.42 -4.86 5.00
CA SER A 57 -6.35 -6.12 4.26
C SER A 57 -4.91 -6.59 4.03
N LEU A 58 -3.97 -5.67 3.79
CA LEU A 58 -2.54 -5.98 3.68
C LEU A 58 -1.94 -6.41 5.02
N ASP A 59 -2.28 -5.70 6.10
CA ASP A 59 -1.83 -6.01 7.47
C ASP A 59 -2.35 -7.39 7.92
N ALA A 60 -3.64 -7.67 7.69
CA ALA A 60 -4.24 -8.99 7.95
C ALA A 60 -3.58 -10.14 7.16
N ALA A 61 -2.95 -9.83 6.03
CA ALA A 61 -2.16 -10.78 5.25
C ALA A 61 -0.67 -10.87 5.69
N GLY A 62 -0.35 -10.34 6.88
CA GLY A 62 0.98 -10.40 7.49
C GLY A 62 2.01 -9.46 6.86
N ARG A 63 1.58 -8.43 6.11
CA ARG A 63 2.48 -7.40 5.59
C ARG A 63 2.71 -6.32 6.64
N ARG A 64 3.90 -5.69 6.63
CA ARG A 64 4.13 -4.47 7.42
C ARG A 64 3.59 -3.28 6.65
N VAL A 65 2.61 -2.58 7.20
CA VAL A 65 1.90 -1.50 6.52
C VAL A 65 2.09 -0.17 7.25
N VAL A 66 2.40 0.89 6.49
CA VAL A 66 2.42 2.27 6.96
C VAL A 66 1.33 3.04 6.22
N PRO A 67 0.13 3.24 6.80
CA PRO A 67 -0.92 3.99 6.14
C PRO A 67 -0.62 5.50 6.20
N MET A 68 -0.83 6.19 5.08
CA MET A 68 -0.69 7.64 4.99
C MET A 68 -1.84 8.22 4.17
N LEU A 69 -2.35 9.37 4.58
CA LEU A 69 -3.49 10.01 3.92
C LEU A 69 -3.10 11.40 3.48
N LEU A 70 -3.26 11.67 2.20
CA LEU A 70 -2.96 12.95 1.60
C LEU A 70 -4.29 13.65 1.33
N ARG A 71 -4.46 14.83 1.94
CA ARG A 71 -5.70 15.60 1.78
C ARG A 71 -5.90 16.01 0.32
N VAL A 72 -7.10 15.76 -0.19
CA VAL A 72 -7.60 16.34 -1.43
C VAL A 72 -7.58 17.86 -1.28
N GLY A 73 -7.11 18.59 -2.30
CA GLY A 73 -6.90 20.04 -2.18
C GLY A 73 -5.45 20.46 -2.03
N SER A 74 -4.52 19.53 -1.76
CA SER A 74 -3.09 19.86 -1.78
C SER A 74 -2.66 20.24 -3.20
N SER A 75 -2.47 21.54 -3.44
CA SER A 75 -2.00 22.06 -4.73
C SER A 75 -0.53 21.73 -5.01
N ASP A 76 0.21 21.28 -3.99
CA ASP A 76 1.62 20.94 -4.10
C ASP A 76 1.82 19.42 -4.12
N LEU A 77 1.69 18.86 -5.33
CA LEU A 77 1.93 17.44 -5.59
C LEU A 77 3.39 17.03 -5.29
N ALA A 78 4.35 17.94 -5.48
CA ALA A 78 5.77 17.65 -5.25
C ALA A 78 6.03 17.47 -3.75
N ALA A 79 5.59 18.41 -2.91
CA ALA A 79 5.71 18.31 -1.46
C ALA A 79 4.96 17.08 -0.91
N THR A 80 3.80 16.78 -1.50
CA THR A 80 2.99 15.60 -1.15
C THR A 80 3.74 14.29 -1.42
N LEU A 81 4.36 14.18 -2.60
CA LEU A 81 5.16 13.00 -2.97
C LEU A 81 6.45 12.91 -2.13
N GLU A 82 7.12 14.03 -1.86
CA GLU A 82 8.30 14.07 -0.98
C GLU A 82 7.97 13.56 0.43
N ALA A 83 6.81 13.94 0.99
CA ALA A 83 6.38 13.47 2.30
C ALA A 83 6.17 11.95 2.33
N VAL A 84 5.52 11.39 1.30
CA VAL A 84 5.32 9.93 1.18
C VAL A 84 6.66 9.20 1.07
N LEU A 85 7.56 9.67 0.20
CA LEU A 85 8.85 9.02 -0.01
C LEU A 85 9.79 9.15 1.20
N GLY A 86 9.74 10.29 1.90
CA GLY A 86 10.49 10.50 3.15
C GLY A 86 10.01 9.58 4.26
N GLU A 87 8.70 9.41 4.40
CA GLU A 87 8.13 8.47 5.36
C GLU A 87 8.47 7.02 4.99
N ALA A 88 8.36 6.65 3.71
CA ALA A 88 8.73 5.32 3.24
C ALA A 88 10.20 5.00 3.53
N GLN A 89 11.10 5.97 3.28
CA GLN A 89 12.53 5.82 3.58
C GLN A 89 12.77 5.67 5.08
N ARG A 90 12.14 6.50 5.92
CA ARG A 90 12.27 6.45 7.39
C ARG A 90 11.81 5.10 7.95
N GLN A 91 10.78 4.53 7.34
CA GLN A 91 10.21 3.25 7.74
C GLN A 91 10.90 2.07 7.07
N GLY A 92 11.81 2.26 6.11
CA GLY A 92 12.43 1.19 5.35
C GLY A 92 11.42 0.38 4.53
N CYS A 93 10.50 1.05 3.86
CA CYS A 93 9.53 0.41 2.97
C CYS A 93 10.12 0.24 1.57
N GLU A 94 9.74 -0.86 0.93
CA GLU A 94 10.25 -1.28 -0.37
C GLU A 94 9.19 -1.08 -1.46
N LEU A 95 7.92 -0.96 -1.05
CA LEU A 95 6.80 -0.77 -1.94
C LEU A 95 5.97 0.44 -1.53
N VAL A 96 5.39 1.08 -2.54
CA VAL A 96 4.35 2.10 -2.40
C VAL A 96 3.06 1.56 -2.99
N VAL A 97 1.98 1.67 -2.24
CA VAL A 97 0.62 1.36 -2.70
C VAL A 97 -0.13 2.68 -2.86
N ASP A 98 -0.45 3.02 -4.11
CA ASP A 98 -1.30 4.14 -4.49
C ASP A 98 -2.76 3.69 -4.46
N THR A 99 -3.57 4.32 -3.61
CA THR A 99 -5.01 4.09 -3.50
C THR A 99 -5.77 5.36 -3.87
N ALA A 100 -6.71 5.25 -4.81
CA ALA A 100 -7.46 6.41 -5.29
C ALA A 100 -8.92 6.06 -5.60
N VAL A 101 -9.82 6.96 -5.19
CA VAL A 101 -11.23 7.00 -5.56
C VAL A 101 -11.51 8.39 -6.12
N PHE A 102 -11.85 8.49 -7.41
CA PHE A 102 -12.06 9.77 -8.08
C PHE A 102 -13.13 9.67 -9.17
N ALA A 103 -13.73 10.82 -9.50
CA ALA A 103 -14.56 10.97 -10.70
C ALA A 103 -13.67 11.25 -11.92
N ASP A 104 -13.93 10.55 -13.01
CA ASP A 104 -13.42 10.82 -14.34
C ASP A 104 -14.52 11.49 -15.17
N ASP A 105 -14.55 12.82 -15.11
CA ASP A 105 -15.58 13.63 -15.76
C ASP A 105 -15.60 13.44 -17.28
N ALA A 106 -14.45 13.13 -17.89
CA ALA A 106 -14.36 12.92 -19.34
C ALA A 106 -15.14 11.68 -19.79
N ASN A 107 -15.23 10.67 -18.92
CA ASN A 107 -15.90 9.40 -19.19
C ASN A 107 -17.16 9.17 -18.33
N ALA A 108 -17.57 10.19 -17.55
CA ALA A 108 -18.66 10.10 -16.57
C ALA A 108 -18.55 8.87 -15.65
N ALA A 109 -17.32 8.55 -15.20
CA ALA A 109 -17.03 7.33 -14.47
C ALA A 109 -16.54 7.60 -13.04
N LEU A 110 -16.97 6.77 -12.09
CA LEU A 110 -16.35 6.65 -10.77
C LEU A 110 -15.27 5.58 -10.86
N VAL A 111 -14.03 5.97 -10.59
CA VAL A 111 -12.85 5.09 -10.69
C VAL A 111 -12.32 4.79 -9.30
N LEU A 112 -12.20 3.50 -8.99
CA LEU A 112 -11.46 2.98 -7.85
C LEU A 112 -10.19 2.32 -8.36
N ARG A 113 -9.04 2.73 -7.83
CA ARG A 113 -7.74 2.26 -8.31
C ARG A 113 -6.80 1.92 -7.17
N LEU A 114 -6.12 0.79 -7.33
CA LEU A 114 -5.01 0.33 -6.50
C LEU A 114 -3.82 0.06 -7.43
N ARG A 115 -2.68 0.69 -7.18
CA ARG A 115 -1.42 0.38 -7.86
C ARG A 115 -0.33 0.09 -6.85
N VAL A 116 0.53 -0.87 -7.17
CA VAL A 116 1.72 -1.18 -6.35
C VAL A 116 2.96 -0.90 -7.17
N HIS A 117 3.87 -0.13 -6.58
CA HIS A 117 5.11 0.32 -7.19
C HIS A 117 6.30 -0.10 -6.31
N PRO A 118 7.41 -0.56 -6.90
CA PRO A 118 8.65 -0.73 -6.17
C PRO A 118 9.30 0.63 -5.90
N LEU A 119 9.92 0.77 -4.73
CA LEU A 119 10.80 1.87 -4.40
C LEU A 119 12.21 1.52 -4.84
N LEU A 120 12.73 2.31 -5.78
CA LEU A 120 14.06 2.16 -6.33
C LEU A 120 15.04 3.10 -5.61
N PRO A 121 16.31 2.68 -5.43
CA PRO A 121 17.33 3.55 -4.86
C PRO A 121 17.53 4.80 -5.73
N ALA A 122 17.88 5.90 -5.07
CA ALA A 122 18.32 7.10 -5.77
C ALA A 122 19.60 6.78 -6.56
N LEU A 123 19.65 7.09 -7.87
CA LEU A 123 20.84 6.87 -8.70
C LEU A 123 21.73 8.11 -8.77
N GLY A 124 23.04 7.88 -8.92
CA GLY A 124 24.06 8.88 -9.26
C GLY A 124 25.17 9.01 -8.22
N PRO A 125 26.33 9.61 -8.57
CA PRO A 125 27.52 9.71 -7.70
C PRO A 125 27.33 10.61 -6.46
N ARG A 126 26.14 11.19 -6.26
CA ARG A 126 25.73 11.99 -5.08
C ARG A 126 24.50 11.39 -4.39
N ALA A 127 24.29 10.08 -4.50
CA ALA A 127 23.15 9.36 -3.93
C ALA A 127 23.18 9.23 -2.39
N GLY A 128 23.53 10.31 -1.67
CA GLY A 128 23.45 10.38 -0.21
C GLY A 128 22.01 10.25 0.30
N ALA A 129 21.59 11.06 1.29
CA ALA A 129 20.24 11.08 1.85
C ALA A 129 19.12 11.56 0.88
N ARG A 130 19.15 11.14 -0.38
CA ARG A 130 18.10 11.39 -1.37
C ARG A 130 16.97 10.37 -1.19
N LEU A 131 15.75 10.87 -1.35
CA LEU A 131 14.53 10.07 -1.33
C LEU A 131 14.58 8.96 -2.41
N PRO A 132 13.96 7.80 -2.14
CA PRO A 132 13.81 6.75 -3.15
C PRO A 132 12.94 7.25 -4.32
N ARG A 133 13.00 6.55 -5.45
CA ARG A 133 12.14 6.83 -6.61
C ARG A 133 11.05 5.78 -6.74
N VAL A 134 9.87 6.20 -7.17
CA VAL A 134 8.78 5.29 -7.52
C VAL A 134 9.08 4.65 -8.88
N GLY A 135 9.17 3.32 -8.93
CA GLY A 135 9.31 2.55 -10.16
C GLY A 135 7.98 2.34 -10.89
N GLU A 136 8.02 1.62 -12.01
CA GLU A 136 6.81 1.25 -12.75
C GLU A 136 5.88 0.37 -11.90
N ALA A 137 4.56 0.48 -12.14
CA ALA A 137 3.58 -0.30 -11.40
C ALA A 137 3.77 -1.79 -11.71
N ILE A 138 4.08 -2.59 -10.68
CA ILE A 138 4.16 -4.05 -10.77
C ILE A 138 2.80 -4.73 -10.63
N TYR A 139 1.80 -3.97 -10.15
CA TYR A 139 0.41 -4.39 -10.06
C TYR A 139 -0.51 -3.19 -10.26
N THR A 140 -1.60 -3.38 -11.00
CA THR A 140 -2.69 -2.41 -11.13
C THR A 140 -4.02 -3.14 -11.09
N SER A 141 -4.91 -2.70 -10.20
CA SER A 141 -6.32 -3.07 -10.22
C SER A 141 -7.15 -1.79 -10.33
N GLN A 142 -8.05 -1.75 -11.29
CA GLN A 142 -8.97 -0.64 -11.49
C GLN A 142 -10.40 -1.18 -11.62
N ARG A 143 -11.36 -0.46 -11.05
CA ARG A 143 -12.79 -0.71 -11.20
C ARG A 143 -13.47 0.59 -11.55
N ASP A 144 -14.22 0.55 -12.64
CA ASP A 144 -14.93 1.70 -13.18
C ASP A 144 -16.43 1.46 -13.05
N PHE A 145 -17.15 2.48 -12.59
CA PHE A 145 -18.59 2.46 -12.42
C PHE A 145 -19.19 3.73 -13.02
N ASP A 146 -20.48 3.73 -13.35
CA ASP A 146 -21.16 4.96 -13.73
C ASP A 146 -21.11 5.98 -12.58
N PHE A 147 -20.69 7.21 -12.85
CA PHE A 147 -20.68 8.27 -11.85
C PHE A 147 -22.10 8.82 -11.66
N SER A 148 -22.84 8.23 -10.71
CA SER A 148 -24.18 8.67 -10.34
C SER A 148 -24.43 8.56 -8.83
N PRO A 149 -25.34 9.37 -8.26
CA PRO A 149 -25.70 9.28 -6.84
C PRO A 149 -26.11 7.87 -6.41
N ARG A 150 -26.87 7.17 -7.26
CA ARG A 150 -27.35 5.81 -6.99
C ARG A 150 -26.22 4.80 -6.86
N VAL A 151 -25.16 4.94 -7.67
CA VAL A 151 -23.98 4.08 -7.59
C VAL A 151 -23.22 4.36 -6.29
N LEU A 152 -23.01 5.63 -5.95
CA LEU A 152 -22.33 6.03 -4.72
C LEU A 152 -23.02 5.48 -3.46
N GLU A 153 -24.36 5.53 -3.41
CA GLU A 153 -25.15 4.99 -2.29
C GLU A 153 -25.02 3.46 -2.13
N ARG A 154 -24.87 2.73 -3.24
CA ARG A 154 -24.87 1.27 -3.24
C ARG A 154 -23.46 0.68 -3.25
N LEU A 155 -22.45 1.51 -3.44
CA LEU A 155 -21.06 1.10 -3.54
C LEU A 155 -20.62 0.36 -2.27
N LYS A 156 -20.27 -0.91 -2.43
CA LYS A 156 -19.68 -1.72 -1.36
C LYS A 156 -18.17 -1.49 -1.31
N LEU A 157 -17.78 -0.26 -0.95
CA LEU A 157 -16.41 0.22 -1.03
C LEU A 157 -15.41 -0.71 -0.30
N ASP A 158 -15.77 -1.17 0.89
CA ASP A 158 -14.88 -2.02 1.69
C ASP A 158 -14.66 -3.39 1.04
N GLN A 159 -15.73 -3.97 0.49
CA GLN A 159 -15.65 -5.24 -0.23
C GLN A 159 -14.79 -5.09 -1.49
N LEU A 160 -14.98 -4.01 -2.27
CA LEU A 160 -14.16 -3.73 -3.44
C LEU A 160 -12.68 -3.57 -3.07
N ALA A 161 -12.37 -2.85 -1.99
CA ALA A 161 -11.00 -2.72 -1.49
C ALA A 161 -10.38 -4.08 -1.11
N GLN A 162 -11.14 -4.95 -0.44
CA GLN A 162 -10.71 -6.30 -0.08
C GLN A 162 -10.45 -7.15 -1.32
N GLU A 163 -11.37 -7.16 -2.29
CA GLU A 163 -11.25 -7.92 -3.54
C GLU A 163 -10.04 -7.46 -4.37
N MET A 164 -9.84 -6.13 -4.49
CA MET A 164 -8.69 -5.56 -5.20
C MET A 164 -7.37 -5.89 -4.50
N THR A 165 -7.34 -5.87 -3.17
CA THR A 165 -6.14 -6.24 -2.39
C THR A 165 -5.86 -7.74 -2.47
N ALA A 166 -6.89 -8.57 -2.41
CA ALA A 166 -6.77 -10.03 -2.57
C ALA A 166 -6.19 -10.39 -3.95
N GLY A 167 -6.60 -9.67 -5.00
CA GLY A 167 -6.02 -9.81 -6.32
C GLY A 167 -4.51 -9.55 -6.36
N TYR A 168 -4.03 -8.52 -5.65
CA TYR A 168 -2.59 -8.26 -5.52
C TYR A 168 -1.88 -9.37 -4.74
N LEU A 169 -2.44 -9.78 -3.60
CA LEU A 169 -1.84 -10.83 -2.77
C LEU A 169 -1.71 -12.15 -3.54
N ALA A 170 -2.73 -12.52 -4.31
CA ALA A 170 -2.70 -13.71 -5.16
C ALA A 170 -1.64 -13.60 -6.28
N ASP A 171 -1.52 -12.43 -6.94
CA ASP A 171 -0.49 -12.20 -7.97
C ASP A 171 0.93 -12.33 -7.39
N THR A 172 1.18 -11.83 -6.18
CA THR A 172 2.50 -11.95 -5.53
C THR A 172 2.81 -13.37 -5.04
N ALA A 173 1.81 -14.13 -4.60
CA ALA A 173 2.00 -15.51 -4.20
C ALA A 173 2.32 -16.45 -5.39
N ALA A 174 1.94 -16.06 -6.59
CA ALA A 174 2.17 -16.82 -7.82
C ALA A 174 3.55 -16.57 -8.46
N LYS A 175 4.29 -15.55 -8.00
CA LYS A 175 5.62 -15.20 -8.51
C LYS A 175 6.68 -15.73 -7.52
N PRO A 176 7.49 -16.73 -7.90
CA PRO A 176 8.48 -17.36 -7.01
C PRO A 176 9.63 -16.41 -6.62
#